data_AF-A0A836FD48-F1
#
_entry.id   AF-A0A836FD48-F1
#
_cell.length_a   1.000
_cell.length_b   1.000
_cell.length_c   1.000
_cell.angle_alpha   90.00
_cell.angle_beta   90.00
_cell.angle_gamma   90.00
#
_symmetry.space_group_name_H-M   'P 1'
#
loop_
_entity.id
_entity.type
_entity.pdbx_description
1 polymer ?
#
loop_
_entity_poly.entity_id
_entity_poly.type
_entity_poly.pdbx_seq_one_letter_code
_entity_poly.pdbx_strand_id
1 'polypeptide(L)'
;MAGVHVIGLLLLGGTAAWTVDIAHDITVHMNQVISVPFSVYNNNNNNNNNISNPHMWYFNTDQHITKLSSQFTKLNKTSFSGIFNITGIFLGRTTLTFTMKGMGIKEDQEVAVITVIREEHTIDSVFTASVAILVSILYINFGCAIDWNVCRNTLRRPIGPAIGFFCQFLIMPLLSFFIGYLLFPDHPELQIGMFFTGISPSGGASNMWTLLLDGNLNLSITMTTICTIGAFGMMPFWVFTLGRYIFAQGKITVPYQHIGTFVIGLIIPLAIGFIIQKKFPRVSKILVRVMKPFSVILIIFIIIFAIMTNLYIFKLFTWKIIIAGMGLPWLGFTFGFIIAYICKQSQADIRAIAIETGIQNTGVAIFLLRFTLKPPADDLTTVVPVSAAMMTPVPLAILFIIKLIYKYKQKKTAKETLQSAPSLEKLQQTTNVSTH
;
A
#
# COMPACT_ATOMS: atom_id res chain seq x y z
N MET A 1 -19.90 -24.72 -27.06
CA MET A 1 -20.44 -25.83 -26.25
C MET A 1 -21.04 -25.24 -24.99
N ALA A 2 -22.37 -25.15 -24.98
CA ALA A 2 -23.16 -24.69 -23.85
C ALA A 2 -23.32 -25.83 -22.84
N GLY A 3 -23.28 -25.51 -21.54
CA GLY A 3 -23.71 -26.43 -20.48
C GLY A 3 -22.66 -26.70 -19.41
N VAL A 4 -22.40 -25.72 -18.51
CA VAL A 4 -21.83 -26.01 -17.17
C VAL A 4 -22.40 -25.09 -16.06
N HIS A 5 -23.07 -23.96 -16.35
CA HIS A 5 -23.42 -22.99 -15.29
C HIS A 5 -24.79 -23.17 -14.57
N VAL A 6 -25.42 -24.34 -14.62
CA VAL A 6 -26.73 -24.57 -13.93
C VAL A 6 -26.62 -25.37 -12.61
N ILE A 7 -25.43 -25.82 -12.21
CA ILE A 7 -25.28 -26.72 -11.05
C ILE A 7 -24.61 -26.01 -9.86
N GLY A 8 -25.24 -24.94 -9.38
CA GLY A 8 -24.90 -24.29 -8.11
C GLY A 8 -26.08 -24.14 -7.15
N LEU A 9 -27.27 -24.60 -7.53
CA LEU A 9 -28.53 -24.32 -6.84
C LEU A 9 -29.27 -25.59 -6.38
N LEU A 10 -28.56 -26.61 -5.92
CA LEU A 10 -29.21 -27.88 -5.54
C LEU A 10 -28.62 -28.62 -4.33
N LEU A 11 -27.91 -27.93 -3.44
CA LEU A 11 -27.48 -28.52 -2.17
C LEU A 11 -27.57 -27.52 -1.02
N LEU A 12 -28.79 -27.20 -0.60
CA LEU A 12 -29.20 -26.93 0.78
C LEU A 12 -30.75 -26.98 0.80
N GLY A 13 -31.29 -28.00 1.47
CA GLY A 13 -32.72 -28.30 1.50
C GLY A 13 -33.53 -27.21 2.21
N GLY A 14 -34.21 -26.40 1.41
CA GLY A 14 -35.20 -25.40 1.80
C GLY A 14 -35.48 -24.55 0.56
N THR A 15 -36.49 -24.90 -0.24
CA THR A 15 -36.87 -24.10 -1.41
C THR A 15 -37.28 -22.71 -0.92
N ALA A 16 -36.50 -21.68 -1.25
CA ALA A 16 -36.85 -20.30 -0.95
C ALA A 16 -38.28 -20.03 -1.46
N ALA A 17 -39.12 -19.41 -0.62
CA ALA A 17 -40.53 -19.21 -0.90
C ALA A 17 -40.77 -18.29 -2.13
N TRP A 18 -39.74 -17.57 -2.56
CA TRP A 18 -39.75 -16.62 -3.66
C TRP A 18 -38.39 -16.63 -4.38
N THR A 19 -38.39 -16.17 -5.63
CA THR A 19 -37.20 -15.98 -6.45
C THR A 19 -37.17 -14.57 -7.02
N VAL A 20 -35.98 -14.01 -7.19
CA VAL A 20 -35.79 -12.70 -7.79
C VAL A 20 -34.95 -12.83 -9.04
N ASP A 21 -35.44 -12.28 -10.12
CA ASP A 21 -34.75 -12.12 -11.39
C ASP A 21 -34.25 -10.68 -11.49
N ILE A 22 -32.93 -10.53 -11.38
CA ILE A 22 -32.20 -9.27 -11.50
C ILE A 22 -30.77 -9.58 -11.98
N ALA A 23 -30.15 -8.62 -12.65
CA ALA A 23 -28.73 -8.70 -12.95
C ALA A 23 -27.93 -8.91 -11.65
N HIS A 24 -27.14 -9.99 -11.60
CA HIS A 24 -26.41 -10.38 -10.39
C HIS A 24 -25.20 -9.48 -10.12
N ASP A 25 -24.53 -9.00 -11.17
CA ASP A 25 -23.43 -8.04 -11.09
C ASP A 25 -23.83 -6.73 -11.77
N ILE A 26 -23.92 -5.67 -10.97
CA ILE A 26 -24.38 -4.35 -11.39
C ILE A 26 -23.23 -3.35 -11.21
N THR A 27 -22.82 -2.68 -12.28
CA THR A 27 -21.77 -1.66 -12.23
C THR A 27 -22.37 -0.27 -12.42
N VAL A 28 -22.05 0.65 -11.51
CA VAL A 28 -22.56 2.03 -11.52
C VAL A 28 -21.40 3.00 -11.45
N HIS A 29 -21.42 4.06 -12.26
CA HIS A 29 -20.43 5.12 -12.13
C HIS A 29 -20.79 6.08 -10.98
N MET A 30 -19.78 6.57 -10.27
CA MET A 30 -19.97 7.54 -9.19
C MET A 30 -20.70 8.79 -9.71
N ASN A 31 -21.67 9.28 -8.93
CA ASN A 31 -22.59 10.37 -9.25
C ASN A 31 -23.51 10.13 -10.47
N GLN A 32 -23.52 8.93 -11.04
CA GLN A 32 -24.47 8.54 -12.06
C GLN A 32 -25.58 7.66 -11.49
N VAL A 33 -26.70 7.63 -12.20
CA VAL A 33 -27.86 6.79 -11.90
C VAL A 33 -28.02 5.79 -13.03
N ILE A 34 -28.15 4.52 -12.70
CA ILE A 34 -28.57 3.50 -13.65
C ILE A 34 -29.94 2.95 -13.25
N SER A 35 -30.70 2.53 -14.26
CA SER A 35 -32.00 1.91 -14.07
C SER A 35 -31.88 0.41 -14.34
N VAL A 36 -32.07 -0.41 -13.30
CA VAL A 36 -31.98 -1.86 -13.39
C VAL A 36 -33.38 -2.47 -13.24
N PRO A 37 -33.90 -3.17 -14.25
CA PRO A 37 -35.17 -3.86 -14.12
C PRO A 37 -35.02 -5.08 -13.21
N PHE A 38 -36.06 -5.38 -12.44
CA PHE A 38 -36.12 -6.58 -11.60
C PHE A 38 -37.53 -7.17 -11.59
N SER A 39 -37.63 -8.48 -11.36
CA SER A 39 -38.90 -9.18 -11.18
C SER A 39 -38.81 -10.17 -10.03
N VAL A 40 -39.84 -10.21 -9.18
CA VAL A 40 -39.95 -11.17 -8.07
C VAL A 40 -41.09 -12.12 -8.36
N TYR A 41 -40.83 -13.41 -8.21
CA TYR A 41 -41.78 -14.50 -8.43
C TYR A 41 -42.03 -15.26 -7.14
N ASN A 42 -43.29 -15.55 -6.84
CA ASN A 42 -43.66 -16.45 -5.76
C ASN A 42 -43.53 -17.91 -6.23
N ASN A 43 -42.73 -18.72 -5.53
CA ASN A 43 -42.60 -20.14 -5.84
C ASN A 43 -43.67 -21.00 -5.17
N ASN A 44 -44.41 -20.44 -4.20
CA ASN A 44 -45.49 -21.15 -3.51
C ASN A 44 -46.86 -20.87 -4.16
N ASN A 45 -47.43 -21.88 -4.82
CA ASN A 45 -48.80 -21.89 -5.32
C ASN A 45 -49.88 -21.87 -4.22
N ASN A 46 -49.49 -21.86 -2.93
CA ASN A 46 -50.43 -21.67 -1.83
C ASN A 46 -50.83 -20.19 -1.77
N ASN A 47 -52.09 -19.91 -2.15
CA ASN A 47 -52.76 -18.60 -2.24
C ASN A 47 -52.73 -17.70 -0.97
N ASN A 48 -52.04 -18.09 0.10
CA ASN A 48 -52.08 -17.40 1.39
C ASN A 48 -50.94 -16.40 1.64
N ASN A 49 -49.89 -16.38 0.81
CA ASN A 49 -48.79 -15.43 0.96
C ASN A 49 -48.94 -14.29 -0.05
N ASN A 50 -49.46 -13.14 0.40
CA ASN A 50 -49.56 -11.90 -0.40
C ASN A 50 -48.17 -11.27 -0.63
N ILE A 51 -47.30 -11.97 -1.38
CA ILE A 51 -46.01 -11.46 -1.86
C ILE A 51 -46.19 -10.25 -2.80
N SER A 52 -47.38 -10.09 -3.36
CA SER A 52 -47.78 -9.03 -4.28
C SER A 52 -47.89 -7.63 -3.68
N ASN A 53 -47.77 -7.45 -2.34
CA ASN A 53 -47.77 -6.12 -1.75
C ASN A 53 -46.33 -5.55 -1.68
N PRO A 54 -45.97 -4.57 -2.55
CA PRO A 54 -44.62 -4.00 -2.57
C PRO A 54 -44.22 -3.32 -1.26
N HIS A 55 -45.20 -2.91 -0.43
CA HIS A 55 -44.93 -2.28 0.87
C HIS A 55 -44.38 -3.24 1.94
N MET A 56 -44.41 -4.55 1.72
CA MET A 56 -43.81 -5.54 2.62
C MET A 56 -42.34 -5.85 2.31
N TRP A 57 -41.81 -5.27 1.24
CA TRP A 57 -40.45 -5.45 0.77
C TRP A 57 -39.59 -4.26 1.15
N TYR A 58 -38.47 -4.55 1.82
CA TYR A 58 -37.43 -3.58 2.09
C TYR A 58 -36.21 -3.95 1.28
N PHE A 59 -35.63 -2.96 0.61
CA PHE A 59 -34.42 -3.12 -0.16
C PHE A 59 -33.32 -2.35 0.53
N ASN A 60 -32.22 -3.03 0.84
CA ASN A 60 -31.14 -2.42 1.57
C ASN A 60 -29.81 -2.59 0.85
N THR A 61 -29.02 -1.52 0.88
CA THR A 61 -27.67 -1.39 0.34
C THR A 61 -26.90 -0.49 1.29
N ASP A 62 -25.57 -0.53 1.28
CA ASP A 62 -24.77 0.44 2.02
C ASP A 62 -25.02 1.85 1.48
N GLN A 63 -25.62 2.71 2.31
CA GLN A 63 -25.99 4.07 1.94
C GLN A 63 -24.77 4.98 1.72
N HIS A 64 -23.59 4.61 2.19
CA HIS A 64 -22.35 5.33 1.89
C HIS A 64 -21.87 5.07 0.47
N ILE A 65 -22.21 3.91 -0.11
CA ILE A 65 -21.75 3.46 -1.43
C ILE A 65 -22.83 3.76 -2.48
N THR A 66 -24.10 3.44 -2.21
CA THR A 66 -25.20 3.61 -3.17
C THR A 66 -26.47 4.14 -2.54
N LYS A 67 -27.20 4.98 -3.28
CA LYS A 67 -28.59 5.34 -2.97
C LYS A 67 -29.53 4.60 -3.89
N LEU A 68 -30.46 3.87 -3.29
CA LEU A 68 -31.46 3.09 -3.99
C LEU A 68 -32.80 3.83 -4.00
N SER A 69 -33.41 3.93 -5.17
CA SER A 69 -34.82 4.31 -5.33
C SER A 69 -35.52 3.24 -6.16
N SER A 70 -36.73 2.85 -5.78
CA SER A 70 -37.49 1.82 -6.48
C SER A 70 -38.77 2.39 -7.07
N GLN A 71 -39.10 1.95 -8.29
CA GLN A 71 -40.35 2.25 -8.96
C GLN A 71 -40.99 0.95 -9.41
N PHE A 72 -42.23 0.69 -8.98
CA PHE A 72 -42.96 -0.52 -9.35
C PHE A 72 -43.77 -0.26 -10.61
N THR A 73 -43.67 -1.16 -11.59
CA THR A 73 -44.30 -0.97 -12.92
C THR A 73 -45.42 -1.98 -13.17
N LYS A 74 -45.29 -3.22 -12.68
CA LYS A 74 -46.28 -4.28 -12.93
C LYS A 74 -46.53 -5.08 -11.66
N LEU A 75 -47.79 -5.14 -11.22
CA LEU A 75 -48.24 -5.98 -10.12
C LEU A 75 -49.20 -7.04 -10.65
N ASN A 76 -48.82 -8.30 -10.55
CA ASN A 76 -49.69 -9.45 -10.71
C ASN A 76 -49.95 -10.09 -9.33
N LYS A 77 -50.93 -11.01 -9.25
CA LYS A 77 -51.23 -11.74 -8.01
C LYS A 77 -50.05 -12.59 -7.51
N THR A 78 -49.18 -13.05 -8.43
CA THR A 78 -48.08 -14.01 -8.16
C THR A 78 -46.68 -13.44 -8.41
N SER A 79 -46.57 -12.25 -9.00
CA SER A 79 -45.29 -11.61 -9.28
C SER A 79 -45.42 -10.08 -9.28
N PHE A 80 -44.33 -9.40 -8.98
CA PHE A 80 -44.22 -7.96 -9.20
C PHE A 80 -42.91 -7.63 -9.89
N SER A 81 -42.95 -6.62 -10.76
CA SER A 81 -41.81 -6.13 -11.52
C SER A 81 -41.67 -4.63 -11.34
N GLY A 82 -40.42 -4.17 -11.32
CA GLY A 82 -40.10 -2.77 -11.17
C GLY A 82 -38.72 -2.43 -11.72
N ILE A 83 -38.33 -1.18 -11.50
CA ILE A 83 -37.03 -0.64 -11.86
C ILE A 83 -36.40 -0.07 -10.59
N PHE A 84 -35.15 -0.47 -10.33
CA PHE A 84 -34.29 0.20 -9.36
C PHE A 84 -33.50 1.30 -10.05
N ASN A 85 -33.65 2.52 -9.57
CA ASN A 85 -32.75 3.62 -9.87
C ASN A 85 -31.64 3.59 -8.82
N ILE A 86 -30.49 3.06 -9.22
CA ILE A 86 -29.32 2.91 -8.36
C ILE A 86 -28.39 4.09 -8.64
N THR A 87 -28.20 4.95 -7.66
CA THR A 87 -27.27 6.09 -7.73
C THR A 87 -25.96 5.70 -7.04
N GLY A 88 -24.83 5.77 -7.76
CA GLY A 88 -23.51 5.59 -7.16
C GLY A 88 -23.13 6.83 -6.33
N ILE A 89 -22.98 6.71 -5.02
CA ILE A 89 -22.55 7.81 -4.15
C ILE A 89 -21.03 7.82 -4.03
N PHE A 90 -20.44 6.66 -3.74
CA PHE A 90 -19.02 6.54 -3.44
C PHE A 90 -18.47 5.19 -3.91
N LEU A 91 -17.17 5.14 -4.16
CA LEU A 91 -16.47 3.93 -4.61
C LEU A 91 -16.57 2.81 -3.58
N GLY A 92 -16.90 1.62 -4.04
CA GLY A 92 -16.99 0.45 -3.18
C GLY A 92 -17.87 -0.63 -3.78
N ARG A 93 -18.00 -1.74 -3.04
CA ARG A 93 -18.86 -2.85 -3.39
C ARG A 93 -19.90 -3.03 -2.28
N THR A 94 -21.17 -3.14 -2.67
CA THR A 94 -22.28 -3.37 -1.74
C THR A 94 -23.20 -4.47 -2.27
N THR A 95 -23.83 -5.20 -1.37
CA THR A 95 -24.79 -6.25 -1.69
C THR A 95 -26.21 -5.70 -1.56
N LEU A 96 -27.00 -5.85 -2.63
CA LEU A 96 -28.42 -5.58 -2.60
C LEU A 96 -29.13 -6.73 -1.90
N THR A 97 -29.75 -6.40 -0.77
CA THR A 97 -30.51 -7.35 0.04
C THR A 97 -32.00 -7.07 -0.08
N PHE A 98 -32.77 -8.13 -0.29
CA PHE A 98 -34.23 -8.11 -0.27
C PHE A 98 -34.68 -8.67 1.06
N THR A 99 -35.40 -7.87 1.83
CA THR A 99 -36.01 -8.26 3.10
C THR A 99 -37.51 -8.26 2.94
N MET A 100 -38.14 -9.43 3.07
CA MET A 100 -39.60 -9.53 3.17
C MET A 100 -40.00 -9.58 4.65
N LYS A 101 -40.93 -8.71 5.07
CA LYS A 101 -41.48 -8.71 6.43
C LYS A 101 -42.93 -9.21 6.43
N GLY A 102 -43.14 -10.46 6.83
CA GLY A 102 -44.47 -11.06 6.99
C GLY A 102 -44.63 -11.69 8.38
N MET A 103 -45.79 -11.50 9.04
CA MET A 103 -46.20 -12.07 10.36
C MET A 103 -45.05 -12.63 11.24
N GLY A 104 -44.08 -11.79 11.61
CA GLY A 104 -43.02 -12.14 12.57
C GLY A 104 -41.76 -12.82 12.01
N ILE A 105 -41.72 -13.21 10.72
CA ILE A 105 -40.54 -13.80 10.08
C ILE A 105 -39.92 -12.76 9.11
N LYS A 106 -38.61 -12.51 9.27
CA LYS A 106 -37.81 -11.75 8.31
C LYS A 106 -37.01 -12.74 7.49
N GLU A 107 -37.26 -12.76 6.18
CA GLU A 107 -36.43 -13.49 5.23
C GLU A 107 -35.58 -12.47 4.46
N ASP A 108 -34.27 -12.56 4.63
CA ASP A 108 -33.27 -11.74 3.94
C ASP A 108 -32.59 -12.59 2.86
N GLN A 109 -32.57 -12.09 1.62
CA GLN A 109 -31.84 -12.71 0.52
C GLN A 109 -30.89 -11.70 -0.11
N GLU A 110 -29.61 -12.07 -0.26
CA GLU A 110 -28.66 -11.34 -1.12
C GLU A 110 -28.97 -11.65 -2.57
N VAL A 111 -29.25 -10.62 -3.38
CA VAL A 111 -29.80 -10.81 -4.73
C VAL A 111 -28.87 -10.28 -5.83
N ALA A 112 -28.14 -9.19 -5.56
CA ALA A 112 -27.20 -8.64 -6.52
C ALA A 112 -26.01 -7.99 -5.81
N VAL A 113 -24.87 -7.95 -6.48
CA VAL A 113 -23.69 -7.21 -6.08
C VAL A 113 -23.64 -5.93 -6.91
N ILE A 114 -23.66 -4.79 -6.23
CA ILE A 114 -23.51 -3.48 -6.85
C ILE A 114 -22.08 -3.00 -6.62
N THR A 115 -21.36 -2.75 -7.70
CA THR A 115 -20.01 -2.18 -7.67
C THR A 115 -20.06 -0.75 -8.20
N VAL A 116 -19.72 0.21 -7.35
CA VAL A 116 -19.60 1.61 -7.75
C VAL A 116 -18.16 1.87 -8.14
N ILE A 117 -17.96 2.21 -9.41
CA ILE A 117 -16.65 2.54 -9.98
C ILE A 117 -16.62 4.00 -10.42
N ARG A 118 -15.43 4.53 -10.66
CA ARG A 118 -15.26 5.84 -11.31
C ARG A 118 -15.46 5.68 -12.81
N GLU A 119 -15.86 6.75 -13.49
CA GLU A 119 -15.84 6.79 -14.95
C GLU A 119 -14.38 6.82 -15.43
N GLU A 120 -13.97 5.81 -16.19
CA GLU A 120 -12.60 5.71 -16.69
C GLU A 120 -12.36 6.82 -17.73
N HIS A 121 -11.49 7.76 -17.39
CA HIS A 121 -11.03 8.76 -18.35
C HIS A 121 -9.76 8.26 -19.04
N THR A 122 -9.47 8.75 -20.24
CA THR A 122 -8.19 8.50 -20.95
C THR A 122 -6.96 8.77 -20.07
N ILE A 123 -7.13 9.66 -19.09
CA ILE A 123 -6.18 10.01 -18.03
C ILE A 123 -5.71 8.79 -17.21
N ASP A 124 -6.57 7.80 -16.95
CA ASP A 124 -6.25 6.64 -16.10
C ASP A 124 -5.32 5.64 -16.83
N SER A 125 -5.53 5.46 -18.15
CA SER A 125 -4.62 4.71 -19.02
C SER A 125 -3.25 5.40 -19.12
N VAL A 126 -3.24 6.72 -19.32
CA VAL A 126 -2.00 7.52 -19.35
C VAL A 126 -1.25 7.42 -18.03
N PHE A 127 -1.96 7.40 -16.90
CA PHE A 127 -1.36 7.24 -15.59
C PHE A 127 -0.72 5.87 -15.40
N THR A 128 -1.44 4.80 -15.69
CA THR A 128 -0.92 3.43 -15.55
C THR A 128 0.36 3.25 -16.37
N ALA A 129 0.35 3.74 -17.62
CA ALA A 129 1.54 3.76 -18.47
C ALA A 129 2.67 4.63 -17.87
N SER A 130 2.36 5.82 -17.37
CA SER A 130 3.34 6.72 -16.75
C SER A 130 3.97 6.11 -15.51
N VAL A 131 3.20 5.53 -14.60
CA VAL A 131 3.71 4.86 -13.39
C VAL A 131 4.57 3.65 -13.79
N ALA A 132 4.14 2.85 -14.77
CA ALA A 132 4.94 1.72 -15.25
C ALA A 132 6.30 2.17 -15.79
N ILE A 133 6.36 3.25 -16.58
CA ILE A 133 7.61 3.83 -17.08
C ILE A 133 8.47 4.33 -15.91
N LEU A 134 7.88 5.09 -14.99
CA LEU A 134 8.62 5.68 -13.88
C LEU A 134 9.19 4.60 -12.94
N VAL A 135 8.43 3.55 -12.63
CA VAL A 135 8.92 2.42 -11.83
C VAL A 135 9.96 1.61 -12.58
N SER A 136 9.83 1.45 -13.89
CA SER A 136 10.88 0.80 -14.71
C SER A 136 12.20 1.58 -14.64
N ILE A 137 12.14 2.92 -14.76
CA ILE A 137 13.31 3.79 -14.59
C ILE A 137 13.87 3.67 -13.17
N LEU A 138 13.02 3.60 -12.15
CA LEU A 138 13.44 3.38 -10.76
C LEU A 138 14.22 2.06 -10.61
N TYR A 139 13.73 0.97 -11.21
CA TYR A 139 14.39 -0.35 -11.15
C TYR A 139 15.69 -0.41 -11.94
N ILE A 140 15.77 0.28 -13.09
CA ILE A 140 17.04 0.50 -13.79
C ILE A 140 18.03 1.23 -12.88
N ASN A 141 17.59 2.28 -12.19
CA ASN A 141 18.45 3.00 -11.26
C ASN A 141 18.90 2.14 -10.08
N PHE A 142 18.02 1.30 -9.53
CA PHE A 142 18.42 0.33 -8.50
C PHE A 142 19.48 -0.63 -9.03
N GLY A 143 19.29 -1.20 -10.23
CA GLY A 143 20.31 -2.05 -10.85
C GLY A 143 21.64 -1.31 -11.04
N CYS A 144 21.59 -0.03 -11.43
CA CYS A 144 22.76 0.84 -11.53
C CYS A 144 23.45 1.13 -10.19
N ALA A 145 22.68 1.14 -9.08
CA ALA A 145 23.17 1.42 -7.73
C ALA A 145 23.79 0.22 -7.03
N ILE A 146 23.61 -1.00 -7.56
CA ILE A 146 24.21 -2.21 -7.01
C ILE A 146 25.73 -2.11 -7.14
N ASP A 147 26.44 -2.02 -6.01
CA ASP A 147 27.90 -2.17 -5.97
C ASP A 147 28.25 -3.59 -5.50
N TRP A 148 28.58 -4.45 -6.47
CA TRP A 148 28.90 -5.85 -6.20
C TRP A 148 30.14 -6.02 -5.30
N ASN A 149 31.12 -5.11 -5.40
CA ASN A 149 32.32 -5.19 -4.56
C ASN A 149 31.98 -4.85 -3.11
N VAL A 150 31.15 -3.83 -2.89
CA VAL A 150 30.64 -3.48 -1.56
C VAL A 150 29.79 -4.60 -0.99
N CYS A 151 28.88 -5.18 -1.78
CA CYS A 151 28.04 -6.29 -1.36
C CYS A 151 28.88 -7.50 -0.93
N ARG A 152 29.85 -7.90 -1.77
CA ARG A 152 30.73 -9.04 -1.50
C ARG A 152 31.55 -8.84 -0.22
N ASN A 153 32.08 -7.64 0.00
CA ASN A 153 32.87 -7.34 1.19
C ASN A 153 32.02 -7.31 2.45
N THR A 154 30.82 -6.71 2.38
CA THR A 154 29.88 -6.64 3.52
C THR A 154 29.34 -8.02 3.87
N LEU A 155 29.09 -8.88 2.89
CA LEU A 155 28.62 -10.26 3.11
C LEU A 155 29.62 -11.15 3.86
N ARG A 156 30.90 -10.76 3.97
CA ARG A 156 31.87 -11.43 4.86
C ARG A 156 31.53 -11.26 6.35
N ARG A 157 30.69 -10.28 6.69
CA ARG A 157 30.13 -10.05 8.03
C ARG A 157 28.60 -10.18 7.95
N PRO A 158 28.08 -11.41 7.84
CA PRO A 158 26.70 -11.65 7.41
C PRO A 158 25.63 -11.27 8.45
N ILE A 159 26.00 -11.03 9.71
CA ILE A 159 25.05 -10.77 10.79
C ILE A 159 24.18 -9.54 10.48
N GLY A 160 24.80 -8.41 10.09
CA GLY A 160 24.06 -7.19 9.73
C GLY A 160 23.07 -7.40 8.57
N PRO A 161 23.52 -7.90 7.40
CA PRO A 161 22.64 -8.22 6.28
C PRO A 161 21.53 -9.22 6.62
N ALA A 162 21.82 -10.25 7.43
CA ALA A 162 20.85 -11.24 7.85
C ALA A 162 19.75 -10.62 8.75
N ILE A 163 20.12 -9.72 9.66
CA ILE A 163 19.14 -8.97 10.46
C ILE A 163 18.26 -8.12 9.55
N GLY A 164 18.86 -7.38 8.60
CA GLY A 164 18.09 -6.58 7.64
C GLY A 164 17.10 -7.42 6.85
N PHE A 165 17.52 -8.58 6.33
CA PHE A 165 16.66 -9.50 5.59
C PHE A 165 15.52 -10.06 6.47
N PHE A 166 15.83 -10.44 7.71
CA PHE A 166 14.85 -10.93 8.68
C PHE A 166 13.82 -9.85 9.04
N CYS A 167 14.26 -8.63 9.33
CA CYS A 167 13.39 -7.50 9.60
C CYS A 167 12.49 -7.19 8.39
N GLN A 168 13.06 -7.19 7.19
CA GLN A 168 12.35 -6.85 5.96
C GLN A 168 11.29 -7.88 5.57
N PHE A 169 11.59 -9.17 5.71
CA PHE A 169 10.72 -10.23 5.19
C PHE A 169 10.00 -11.05 6.25
N LEU A 170 10.20 -10.75 7.54
CA LEU A 170 9.38 -11.32 8.61
C LEU A 170 8.70 -10.21 9.42
N ILE A 171 9.47 -9.31 10.01
CA ILE A 171 8.92 -8.30 10.93
C ILE A 171 7.98 -7.34 10.21
N MET A 172 8.39 -6.81 9.06
CA MET A 172 7.61 -5.85 8.29
C MET A 172 6.26 -6.38 7.76
N PRO A 173 6.21 -7.57 7.12
CA PRO A 173 4.96 -8.21 6.73
C PRO A 173 4.01 -8.48 7.90
N LEU A 174 4.54 -8.94 9.04
CA LEU A 174 3.73 -9.21 10.22
C LEU A 174 3.19 -7.90 10.83
N LEU A 175 4.03 -6.87 10.96
CA LEU A 175 3.62 -5.55 11.43
C LEU A 175 2.52 -4.96 10.54
N SER A 176 2.70 -4.98 9.22
CA SER A 176 1.69 -4.43 8.31
C SER A 176 0.37 -5.19 8.38
N PHE A 177 0.42 -6.53 8.52
CA PHE A 177 -0.76 -7.36 8.73
C PHE A 177 -1.48 -6.99 10.04
N PHE A 178 -0.76 -6.94 11.16
CA PHE A 178 -1.37 -6.63 12.47
C PHE A 178 -1.92 -5.20 12.53
N ILE A 179 -1.17 -4.21 12.03
CA ILE A 179 -1.65 -2.82 11.98
C ILE A 179 -2.90 -2.73 11.11
N GLY A 180 -2.90 -3.38 9.94
CA GLY A 180 -4.05 -3.44 9.05
C GLY A 180 -5.27 -4.04 9.75
N TYR A 181 -5.11 -5.23 10.34
CA TYR A 181 -6.18 -5.94 11.04
C TYR A 181 -6.77 -5.13 12.22
N LEU A 182 -5.92 -4.44 12.99
CA LEU A 182 -6.36 -3.66 14.15
C LEU A 182 -7.04 -2.33 13.78
N LEU A 183 -6.52 -1.62 12.77
CA LEU A 183 -7.03 -0.29 12.42
C LEU A 183 -8.18 -0.32 11.41
N PHE A 184 -8.22 -1.36 10.57
CA PHE A 184 -9.13 -1.46 9.43
C PHE A 184 -9.95 -2.76 9.41
N PRO A 185 -10.58 -3.19 10.53
CA PRO A 185 -11.26 -4.49 10.59
C PRO A 185 -12.33 -4.67 9.51
N ASP A 186 -13.06 -3.60 9.17
CA ASP A 186 -14.17 -3.62 8.21
C ASP A 186 -13.77 -3.09 6.81
N HIS A 187 -12.49 -2.78 6.59
CA HIS A 187 -11.98 -2.19 5.35
C HIS A 187 -10.82 -3.01 4.76
N PRO A 188 -11.10 -4.15 4.13
CA PRO A 188 -10.09 -5.06 3.60
C PRO A 188 -9.21 -4.42 2.52
N GLU A 189 -9.70 -3.41 1.78
CA GLU A 189 -8.92 -2.64 0.82
C GLU A 189 -7.79 -1.86 1.51
N LEU A 190 -8.07 -1.25 2.67
CA LEU A 190 -7.05 -0.54 3.45
C LEU A 190 -6.06 -1.52 4.08
N GLN A 191 -6.53 -2.70 4.50
CA GLN A 191 -5.64 -3.77 4.97
C GLN A 191 -4.70 -4.27 3.87
N ILE A 192 -5.20 -4.46 2.64
CA ILE A 192 -4.39 -4.84 1.48
C ILE A 192 -3.35 -3.74 1.19
N GLY A 193 -3.76 -2.47 1.17
CA GLY A 193 -2.84 -1.34 1.01
C GLY A 193 -1.72 -1.31 2.05
N MET A 194 -2.09 -1.53 3.31
CA MET A 194 -1.16 -1.64 4.43
C MET A 194 -0.19 -2.81 4.25
N PHE A 195 -0.73 -3.99 3.96
CA PHE A 195 0.03 -5.24 3.81
C PHE A 195 1.04 -5.15 2.69
N PHE A 196 0.62 -4.64 1.51
CA PHE A 196 1.49 -4.44 0.35
C PHE A 196 2.61 -3.44 0.63
N THR A 197 2.37 -2.45 1.49
CA THR A 197 3.43 -1.52 1.94
C THR A 197 4.50 -2.25 2.77
N GLY A 198 4.11 -3.18 3.65
CA GLY A 198 5.05 -3.91 4.50
C GLY A 198 5.78 -5.08 3.83
N ILE A 199 5.20 -5.71 2.81
CA ILE A 199 5.88 -6.79 2.06
C ILE A 199 6.82 -6.24 0.97
N SER A 200 6.65 -4.97 0.59
CA SER A 200 7.53 -4.31 -0.39
C SER A 200 8.97 -4.26 0.11
N PRO A 201 9.99 -4.26 -0.76
CA PRO A 201 11.37 -4.13 -0.33
C PRO A 201 11.65 -2.75 0.24
N SER A 202 12.77 -2.62 0.96
CA SER A 202 13.30 -1.34 1.42
C SER A 202 13.53 -0.36 0.25
N GLY A 203 13.24 0.92 0.49
CA GLY A 203 13.33 1.99 -0.50
C GLY A 203 14.71 2.63 -0.60
N GLY A 204 15.15 3.03 -1.80
CA GLY A 204 16.47 3.64 -2.04
C GLY A 204 16.74 4.95 -1.31
N ALA A 205 15.72 5.57 -0.71
CA ALA A 205 15.87 6.70 0.21
C ALA A 205 16.62 6.32 1.51
N SER A 206 16.62 5.04 1.91
CA SER A 206 17.32 4.55 3.10
C SER A 206 18.81 4.85 3.04
N ASN A 207 19.46 4.61 1.89
CA ASN A 207 20.87 4.91 1.67
C ASN A 207 21.22 6.38 1.96
N MET A 208 20.33 7.30 1.59
CA MET A 208 20.53 8.73 1.85
C MET A 208 20.41 9.04 3.35
N TRP A 209 19.37 8.55 4.00
CA TRP A 209 19.15 8.78 5.43
C TRP A 209 20.24 8.13 6.29
N THR A 210 20.68 6.93 5.92
CA THR A 210 21.83 6.25 6.53
C THR A 210 23.07 7.14 6.46
N LEU A 211 23.39 7.71 5.28
CA LEU A 211 24.51 8.63 5.14
C LEU A 211 24.33 9.91 5.97
N LEU A 212 23.15 10.54 5.91
CA LEU A 212 22.84 11.78 6.64
C LEU A 212 22.89 11.61 8.16
N LEU A 213 22.62 10.41 8.67
CA LEU A 213 22.61 10.07 10.09
C LEU A 213 23.87 9.31 10.53
N ASP A 214 24.97 9.38 9.76
CA ASP A 214 26.26 8.73 10.05
C ASP A 214 26.15 7.21 10.30
N GLY A 215 25.22 6.53 9.62
CA GLY A 215 25.11 5.07 9.62
C GLY A 215 26.08 4.41 8.63
N ASN A 216 26.20 3.08 8.69
CA ASN A 216 27.02 2.32 7.76
C ASN A 216 26.37 2.23 6.37
N LEU A 217 26.81 3.10 5.46
CA LEU A 217 26.29 3.16 4.09
C LEU A 217 26.53 1.87 3.30
N ASN A 218 27.68 1.22 3.47
CA ASN A 218 28.00 -0.04 2.77
C ASN A 218 27.03 -1.15 3.17
N LEU A 219 26.67 -1.19 4.45
CA LEU A 219 25.67 -2.12 4.97
C LEU A 219 24.28 -1.83 4.42
N SER A 220 23.84 -0.56 4.41
CA SER A 220 22.55 -0.13 3.84
C SER A 220 22.43 -0.53 2.36
N ILE A 221 23.43 -0.20 1.53
CA ILE A 221 23.44 -0.58 0.10
C ILE A 221 23.35 -2.10 -0.09
N THR A 222 24.08 -2.86 0.72
CA THR A 222 24.06 -4.33 0.68
C THR A 222 22.68 -4.88 1.05
N MET A 223 22.07 -4.37 2.13
CA MET A 223 20.74 -4.78 2.56
C MET A 223 19.68 -4.40 1.52
N THR A 224 19.68 -3.17 0.99
CA THR A 224 18.73 -2.76 -0.05
C THR A 224 18.84 -3.67 -1.26
N THR A 225 20.06 -4.04 -1.68
CA THR A 225 20.29 -4.93 -2.83
C THR A 225 19.73 -6.32 -2.59
N ILE A 226 20.07 -6.95 -1.45
CA ILE A 226 19.61 -8.30 -1.12
C ILE A 226 18.09 -8.31 -0.96
N CYS A 227 17.52 -7.32 -0.30
CA CYS A 227 16.07 -7.20 -0.12
C CYS A 227 15.36 -6.92 -1.46
N THR A 228 15.89 -6.08 -2.33
CA THR A 228 15.29 -5.84 -3.65
C THR A 228 15.24 -7.12 -4.49
N ILE A 229 16.33 -7.89 -4.50
CA ILE A 229 16.38 -9.19 -5.21
C ILE A 229 15.47 -10.21 -4.54
N GLY A 230 15.50 -10.30 -3.20
CA GLY A 230 14.67 -11.23 -2.43
C GLY A 230 13.18 -10.95 -2.55
N ALA A 231 12.78 -9.70 -2.78
CA ALA A 231 11.37 -9.31 -2.90
C ALA A 231 10.66 -10.00 -4.06
N PHE A 232 11.35 -10.36 -5.14
CA PHE A 232 10.74 -11.10 -6.25
C PHE A 232 10.17 -12.46 -5.83
N GLY A 233 10.74 -13.10 -4.81
CA GLY A 233 10.20 -14.33 -4.23
C GLY A 233 9.34 -14.08 -3.00
N MET A 234 9.78 -13.18 -2.12
CA MET A 234 9.15 -12.96 -0.82
C MET A 234 7.82 -12.20 -0.91
N MET A 235 7.66 -11.25 -1.84
CA MET A 235 6.38 -10.56 -2.02
C MET A 235 5.28 -11.51 -2.48
N PRO A 236 5.44 -12.31 -3.55
CA PRO A 236 4.46 -13.33 -3.89
C PRO A 236 4.21 -14.30 -2.74
N PHE A 237 5.26 -14.80 -2.08
CA PHE A 237 5.13 -15.71 -0.94
C PHE A 237 4.19 -15.17 0.15
N TRP A 238 4.33 -13.91 0.54
CA TRP A 238 3.46 -13.29 1.54
C TRP A 238 2.03 -13.07 1.02
N VAL A 239 1.86 -12.75 -0.26
CA VAL A 239 0.53 -12.67 -0.87
C VAL A 239 -0.17 -14.04 -0.89
N PHE A 240 0.55 -15.11 -1.22
CA PHE A 240 0.02 -16.48 -1.23
C PHE A 240 -0.30 -17.04 0.17
N THR A 241 0.30 -16.48 1.22
CA THR A 241 0.10 -16.90 2.61
C THR A 241 -0.88 -15.97 3.33
N LEU A 242 -0.39 -14.94 4.04
CA LEU A 242 -1.23 -14.00 4.81
C LEU A 242 -2.12 -13.14 3.91
N GLY A 243 -1.63 -12.74 2.73
CA GLY A 243 -2.40 -11.89 1.82
C GLY A 243 -3.73 -12.53 1.41
N ARG A 244 -3.73 -13.84 1.12
CA ARG A 244 -4.93 -14.60 0.76
C ARG A 244 -6.05 -14.45 1.80
N TYR A 245 -5.72 -14.36 3.08
CA TYR A 245 -6.70 -14.16 4.14
C TYR A 245 -7.40 -12.80 4.01
N ILE A 246 -6.63 -11.72 3.82
CA ILE A 246 -7.17 -10.36 3.65
C ILE A 246 -8.03 -10.27 2.37
N PHE A 247 -7.54 -10.85 1.27
CA PHE A 247 -8.27 -10.90 0.00
C PHE A 247 -9.59 -11.67 0.11
N ALA A 248 -9.59 -12.80 0.83
CA ALA A 248 -10.81 -13.59 1.07
C ALA A 248 -11.84 -12.81 1.89
N GLN A 249 -11.41 -12.07 2.92
CA GLN A 249 -12.30 -11.22 3.71
C GLN A 249 -12.99 -10.15 2.87
N GLY A 250 -12.26 -9.52 1.93
CA GLY A 250 -12.83 -8.51 1.03
C GLY A 250 -13.64 -9.04 -0.15
N LYS A 251 -13.79 -10.36 -0.29
CA LYS A 251 -14.34 -10.98 -1.53
C LYS A 251 -13.60 -10.46 -2.79
N ILE A 252 -12.30 -10.18 -2.66
CA ILE A 252 -11.43 -9.72 -3.75
C ILE A 252 -10.60 -10.90 -4.23
N THR A 253 -10.68 -11.21 -5.53
CA THR A 253 -9.90 -12.30 -6.12
C THR A 253 -8.42 -11.93 -6.15
N VAL A 254 -7.56 -12.82 -5.63
CA VAL A 254 -6.11 -12.59 -5.65
C VAL A 254 -5.59 -12.63 -7.10
N PRO A 255 -4.95 -11.55 -7.59
CA PRO A 255 -4.56 -11.45 -9.00
C PRO A 255 -3.20 -12.12 -9.28
N TYR A 256 -3.10 -13.43 -9.06
CA TYR A 256 -1.83 -14.18 -9.14
C TYR A 256 -1.08 -14.02 -10.47
N GLN A 257 -1.80 -14.03 -11.59
CA GLN A 257 -1.21 -13.85 -12.91
C GLN A 257 -0.58 -12.46 -13.06
N HIS A 258 -1.28 -11.41 -12.64
CA HIS A 258 -0.78 -10.03 -12.71
C HIS A 258 0.42 -9.82 -11.78
N ILE A 259 0.43 -10.44 -10.59
CA ILE A 259 1.59 -10.40 -9.69
C ILE A 259 2.81 -11.07 -10.36
N GLY A 260 2.63 -12.22 -11.02
CA GLY A 260 3.69 -12.88 -11.77
C GLY A 260 4.25 -12.01 -12.90
N THR A 261 3.36 -11.42 -13.71
CA THR A 261 3.74 -10.49 -14.79
C THR A 261 4.46 -9.27 -14.25
N PHE A 262 4.03 -8.72 -13.11
CA PHE A 262 4.69 -7.60 -12.45
C PHE A 262 6.11 -7.94 -12.01
N VAL A 263 6.30 -9.09 -11.35
CA VAL A 263 7.63 -9.54 -10.91
C VAL A 263 8.57 -9.68 -12.10
N ILE A 264 8.13 -10.36 -13.17
CA ILE A 264 8.92 -10.51 -14.41
C ILE A 264 9.21 -9.14 -15.04
N GLY A 265 8.20 -8.27 -15.10
CA GLY A 265 8.29 -6.92 -15.64
C GLY A 265 9.29 -6.03 -14.90
N LEU A 266 9.56 -6.28 -13.62
CA LEU A 266 10.54 -5.55 -12.82
C LEU A 266 11.94 -6.19 -12.81
N ILE A 267 12.05 -7.49 -13.06
CA ILE A 267 13.35 -8.16 -13.23
C ILE A 267 14.09 -7.62 -14.45
N ILE A 268 13.39 -7.38 -15.55
CA ILE A 268 13.97 -6.87 -16.80
C ILE A 268 14.68 -5.51 -16.60
N PRO A 269 14.02 -4.43 -16.11
CA PRO A 269 14.67 -3.15 -15.87
C PRO A 269 15.79 -3.23 -14.83
N LEU A 270 15.64 -4.06 -13.79
CA LEU A 270 16.73 -4.28 -12.82
C LEU A 270 17.97 -4.88 -13.49
N ALA A 271 17.78 -5.91 -14.31
CA ALA A 271 18.86 -6.55 -15.06
C ALA A 271 19.54 -5.58 -16.02
N ILE A 272 18.76 -4.75 -16.73
CA ILE A 272 19.29 -3.67 -17.59
C ILE A 272 20.17 -2.72 -16.77
N GLY A 273 19.67 -2.24 -15.63
CA GLY A 273 20.42 -1.38 -14.72
C GLY A 273 21.73 -2.00 -14.25
N PHE A 274 21.70 -3.28 -13.87
CA PHE A 274 22.89 -4.02 -13.45
C PHE A 274 23.90 -4.18 -14.59
N ILE A 275 23.44 -4.43 -15.82
CA ILE A 275 24.32 -4.49 -16.99
C ILE A 275 24.95 -3.12 -17.28
N ILE A 276 24.20 -2.02 -17.14
CA ILE A 276 24.71 -0.66 -17.29
C ILE A 276 25.78 -0.37 -16.23
N GLN A 277 25.55 -0.78 -14.98
CA GLN A 277 26.54 -0.67 -13.90
C GLN A 277 27.87 -1.32 -14.29
N LYS A 278 27.80 -2.55 -14.82
CA LYS A 278 28.97 -3.36 -15.14
C LYS A 278 29.71 -2.88 -16.39
N LYS A 279 28.99 -2.51 -17.45
CA LYS A 279 29.57 -2.12 -18.75
C LYS A 279 29.89 -0.63 -18.84
N PHE A 280 29.10 0.23 -18.19
CA PHE A 280 29.17 1.69 -18.32
C PHE A 280 29.12 2.39 -16.96
N PRO A 281 30.15 2.23 -16.10
CA PRO A 281 30.15 2.75 -14.73
C PRO A 281 30.02 4.28 -14.63
N ARG A 282 30.46 5.02 -15.66
CA ARG A 282 30.27 6.48 -15.73
C ARG A 282 28.79 6.86 -15.87
N VAL A 283 28.04 6.10 -16.69
CA VAL A 283 26.60 6.31 -16.90
C VAL A 283 25.82 5.92 -15.65
N SER A 284 26.16 4.78 -15.02
CA SER A 284 25.55 4.36 -13.75
C SER A 284 25.69 5.44 -12.66
N LYS A 285 26.87 6.06 -12.49
CA LYS A 285 27.05 7.14 -11.51
C LYS A 285 26.14 8.35 -11.76
N ILE A 286 25.88 8.69 -13.02
CA ILE A 286 24.96 9.78 -13.38
C ILE A 286 23.51 9.37 -13.05
N LEU A 287 23.10 8.18 -13.50
CA LEU A 287 21.78 7.61 -13.23
C LEU A 287 21.45 7.57 -11.72
N VAL A 288 22.35 7.03 -10.91
CA VAL A 288 22.21 6.96 -9.44
C VAL A 288 22.11 8.35 -8.81
N ARG A 289 22.81 9.36 -9.36
CA ARG A 289 22.71 10.75 -8.88
C ARG A 289 21.35 11.36 -9.20
N VAL A 290 20.81 11.08 -10.38
CA VAL A 290 19.49 11.56 -10.83
C VAL A 290 18.34 10.84 -10.10
N MET A 291 18.56 9.63 -9.57
CA MET A 291 17.57 8.85 -8.84
C MET A 291 16.90 9.61 -7.68
N LYS A 292 17.67 10.44 -6.95
CA LYS A 292 17.16 11.16 -5.76
C LYS A 292 16.05 12.17 -6.09
N PRO A 293 16.28 13.19 -6.95
CA PRO A 293 15.20 14.10 -7.33
C PRO A 293 14.09 13.37 -8.08
N PHE A 294 14.42 12.36 -8.89
CA PHE A 294 13.43 11.58 -9.64
C PHE A 294 12.43 10.85 -8.73
N SER A 295 12.89 10.24 -7.63
CA SER A 295 12.01 9.54 -6.69
C SER A 295 11.02 10.49 -6.01
N VAL A 296 11.46 11.72 -5.69
CA VAL A 296 10.59 12.77 -5.14
C VAL A 296 9.58 13.23 -6.19
N ILE A 297 10.02 13.45 -7.43
CA ILE A 297 9.14 13.79 -8.56
C ILE A 297 8.08 12.71 -8.78
N LEU A 298 8.45 11.43 -8.73
CA LEU A 298 7.52 10.31 -8.84
C LEU A 298 6.44 10.34 -7.75
N ILE A 299 6.84 10.54 -6.48
CA ILE A 299 5.89 10.62 -5.37
C ILE A 299 4.97 11.83 -5.55
N ILE A 300 5.52 13.01 -5.89
CA ILE A 300 4.72 14.21 -6.16
C ILE A 300 3.77 13.99 -7.33
N PHE A 301 4.23 13.34 -8.41
CA PHE A 301 3.41 13.00 -9.56
C PHE A 301 2.24 12.08 -9.17
N ILE A 302 2.51 11.02 -8.40
CA ILE A 302 1.46 10.11 -7.91
C ILE A 302 0.47 10.85 -7.02
N ILE A 303 0.95 11.72 -6.13
CA ILE A 303 0.09 12.53 -5.25
C ILE A 303 -0.75 13.49 -6.08
N ILE A 304 -0.14 14.36 -6.90
CA ILE A 304 -0.84 15.34 -7.76
C ILE A 304 -1.86 14.63 -8.63
N PHE A 305 -1.48 13.52 -9.26
CA PHE A 305 -2.41 12.71 -10.02
C PHE A 305 -3.58 12.26 -9.16
N ALA A 306 -3.32 11.62 -8.01
CA ALA A 306 -4.37 11.21 -7.08
C ALA A 306 -5.26 12.39 -6.63
N ILE A 307 -4.72 13.61 -6.49
CA ILE A 307 -5.53 14.81 -6.22
C ILE A 307 -6.40 15.18 -7.42
N MET A 308 -5.80 15.24 -8.61
CA MET A 308 -6.43 15.73 -9.85
C MET A 308 -7.50 14.77 -10.37
N THR A 309 -7.26 13.47 -10.28
CA THR A 309 -8.25 12.46 -10.66
C THR A 309 -9.27 12.22 -9.57
N ASN A 310 -8.85 12.32 -8.29
CA ASN A 310 -9.60 11.79 -7.18
C ASN A 310 -9.52 12.71 -5.93
N LEU A 311 -10.15 13.90 -5.96
CA LEU A 311 -10.37 14.73 -4.76
C LEU A 311 -11.02 13.94 -3.60
N TYR A 312 -11.71 12.84 -3.91
CA TYR A 312 -12.27 11.93 -2.91
C TYR A 312 -11.22 11.13 -2.12
N ILE A 313 -9.99 10.90 -2.62
CA ILE A 313 -8.94 10.19 -1.88
C ILE A 313 -8.59 10.96 -0.59
N PHE A 314 -8.65 12.29 -0.62
CA PHE A 314 -8.47 13.09 0.60
C PHE A 314 -9.65 12.96 1.58
N LYS A 315 -10.87 12.64 1.11
CA LYS A 315 -11.97 12.28 2.01
C LYS A 315 -11.72 10.94 2.72
N LEU A 316 -10.90 10.07 2.14
CA LEU A 316 -10.50 8.80 2.76
C LEU A 316 -9.41 8.97 3.81
N PHE A 317 -8.66 10.09 3.81
CA PHE A 317 -7.62 10.40 4.82
C PHE A 317 -8.24 10.63 6.20
N THR A 318 -8.59 9.53 6.86
CA THR A 318 -9.00 9.52 8.25
C THR A 318 -7.79 9.51 9.16
N TRP A 319 -7.97 9.92 10.41
CA TRP A 319 -6.94 9.86 11.44
C TRP A 319 -6.34 8.45 11.59
N LYS A 320 -7.13 7.39 11.35
CA LYS A 320 -6.66 5.99 11.34
C LYS A 320 -5.61 5.73 10.25
N ILE A 321 -5.79 6.27 9.05
CA ILE A 321 -4.83 6.12 7.94
C ILE A 321 -3.51 6.85 8.24
N ILE A 322 -3.57 8.01 8.90
CA ILE A 322 -2.37 8.74 9.34
C ILE A 322 -1.63 7.91 10.38
N ILE A 323 -2.34 7.38 11.39
CA ILE A 323 -1.74 6.51 12.41
C ILE A 323 -1.16 5.23 11.79
N ALA A 324 -1.84 4.60 10.83
CA ALA A 324 -1.31 3.44 10.12
C ALA A 324 -0.03 3.79 9.34
N GLY A 325 -0.04 4.92 8.62
CA GLY A 325 1.09 5.44 7.87
C GLY A 325 2.29 5.82 8.74
N MET A 326 2.06 6.28 9.97
CA MET A 326 3.12 6.48 10.97
C MET A 326 3.58 5.15 11.55
N GLY A 327 2.64 4.29 11.92
CA GLY A 327 2.87 3.08 12.70
C GLY A 327 3.85 2.13 12.04
N LEU A 328 3.68 1.82 10.75
CA LEU A 328 4.57 0.87 10.06
C LEU A 328 6.03 1.32 9.97
N PRO A 329 6.36 2.48 9.37
CA PRO A 329 7.75 2.91 9.30
C PRO A 329 8.35 3.14 10.69
N TRP A 330 7.58 3.68 11.63
CA TRP A 330 8.10 4.03 12.96
C TRP A 330 8.37 2.79 13.81
N LEU A 331 7.43 1.85 13.86
CA LEU A 331 7.68 0.55 14.48
C LEU A 331 8.82 -0.17 13.77
N GLY A 332 8.93 -0.04 12.45
CA GLY A 332 10.08 -0.50 11.69
C GLY A 332 11.43 0.00 12.18
N PHE A 333 11.56 1.32 12.33
CA PHE A 333 12.76 1.92 12.90
C PHE A 333 13.05 1.36 14.30
N THR A 334 12.02 1.22 15.14
CA THR A 334 12.14 0.71 16.50
C THR A 334 12.56 -0.76 16.54
N PHE A 335 11.90 -1.66 15.82
CA PHE A 335 12.24 -3.08 15.79
C PHE A 335 13.60 -3.32 15.15
N GLY A 336 13.91 -2.64 14.04
CA GLY A 336 15.23 -2.71 13.43
C GLY A 336 16.34 -2.27 14.39
N PHE A 337 16.11 -1.19 15.15
CA PHE A 337 17.02 -0.74 16.20
C PHE A 337 17.18 -1.78 17.32
N ILE A 338 16.07 -2.28 17.87
CA ILE A 338 16.07 -3.23 19.00
C ILE A 338 16.78 -4.52 18.61
N ILE A 339 16.47 -5.10 17.46
CA ILE A 339 17.08 -6.35 17.01
C ILE A 339 18.58 -6.15 16.75
N ALA A 340 18.97 -5.08 16.07
CA ALA A 340 20.39 -4.78 15.84
C ALA A 340 21.16 -4.54 17.16
N TYR A 341 20.52 -3.88 18.14
CA TYR A 341 21.08 -3.66 19.46
C TYR A 341 21.26 -4.97 20.24
N ILE A 342 20.26 -5.85 20.26
CA ILE A 342 20.32 -7.16 20.91
C ILE A 342 21.41 -8.04 20.27
N CYS A 343 21.55 -7.98 18.95
CA CYS A 343 22.60 -8.64 18.20
C CYS A 343 23.98 -7.95 18.30
N LYS A 344 24.13 -6.97 19.21
CA LYS A 344 25.39 -6.28 19.53
C LYS A 344 26.10 -5.68 18.31
N GLN A 345 25.34 -5.14 17.36
CA GLN A 345 25.90 -4.48 16.19
C GLN A 345 26.56 -3.14 16.56
N SER A 346 27.45 -2.64 15.71
CA SER A 346 28.08 -1.33 15.94
C SER A 346 27.05 -0.20 15.85
N GLN A 347 27.31 0.94 16.48
CA GLN A 347 26.37 2.08 16.46
C GLN A 347 26.02 2.55 15.04
N ALA A 348 26.98 2.47 14.10
CA ALA A 348 26.74 2.80 12.70
C ALA A 348 25.86 1.74 12.00
N ASP A 349 26.05 0.47 12.33
CA ASP A 349 25.25 -0.64 11.78
C ASP A 349 23.83 -0.66 12.35
N ILE A 350 23.66 -0.40 13.65
CA ILE A 350 22.34 -0.26 14.29
C ILE A 350 21.53 0.83 13.59
N ARG A 351 22.13 2.00 13.34
CA ARG A 351 21.46 3.09 12.60
C ARG A 351 21.09 2.66 11.19
N ALA A 352 22.01 2.00 10.47
CA ALA A 352 21.74 1.52 9.11
C ALA A 352 20.60 0.50 9.09
N ILE A 353 20.61 -0.50 9.96
CA ILE A 353 19.57 -1.55 10.04
C ILE A 353 18.21 -0.94 10.43
N ALA A 354 18.18 -0.04 11.41
CA ALA A 354 16.95 0.64 11.81
C ALA A 354 16.33 1.41 10.64
N ILE A 355 17.11 2.28 10.00
CA ILE A 355 16.68 3.11 8.86
C ILE A 355 16.22 2.24 7.69
N GLU A 356 16.98 1.19 7.37
CA GLU A 356 16.66 0.25 6.30
C GLU A 356 15.37 -0.52 6.57
N THR A 357 15.13 -0.89 7.84
CA THR A 357 13.91 -1.62 8.22
C THR A 357 12.68 -0.74 8.07
N GLY A 358 12.72 0.52 8.55
CA GLY A 358 11.55 1.39 8.54
C GLY A 358 11.23 2.03 7.19
N ILE A 359 12.21 2.25 6.31
CA ILE A 359 11.96 2.86 4.99
C ILE A 359 11.54 1.78 4.00
N GLN A 360 10.26 1.76 3.67
CA GLN A 360 9.71 0.89 2.63
C GLN A 360 9.67 1.57 1.26
N ASN A 361 9.71 0.75 0.19
CA ASN A 361 9.48 1.22 -1.16
C ASN A 361 7.97 1.32 -1.45
N THR A 362 7.37 2.41 -0.99
CA THR A 362 5.95 2.69 -1.19
C THR A 362 5.55 2.84 -2.66
N GLY A 363 6.49 3.27 -3.52
CA GLY A 363 6.25 3.35 -4.97
C GLY A 363 5.99 1.97 -5.61
N VAL A 364 6.73 0.95 -5.18
CA VAL A 364 6.51 -0.45 -5.60
C VAL A 364 5.17 -0.96 -5.12
N ALA A 365 4.80 -0.68 -3.86
CA ALA A 365 3.50 -1.05 -3.32
C ALA A 365 2.36 -0.43 -4.14
N ILE A 366 2.41 0.89 -4.38
CA ILE A 366 1.40 1.62 -5.16
C ILE A 366 1.28 1.06 -6.57
N PHE A 367 2.41 0.86 -7.26
CA PHE A 367 2.40 0.36 -8.63
C PHE A 367 1.87 -1.07 -8.70
N LEU A 368 2.26 -1.94 -7.77
CA LEU A 368 1.76 -3.32 -7.72
C LEU A 368 0.24 -3.34 -7.50
N LEU A 369 -0.28 -2.56 -6.56
CA LEU A 369 -1.70 -2.48 -6.28
C LEU A 369 -2.49 -1.97 -7.50
N ARG A 370 -2.02 -0.89 -8.12
CA ARG A 370 -2.64 -0.29 -9.32
C ARG A 370 -2.62 -1.22 -10.53
N PHE A 371 -1.54 -1.97 -10.70
CA PHE A 371 -1.38 -2.84 -11.86
C PHE A 371 -2.15 -4.16 -11.73
N THR A 372 -2.37 -4.63 -10.49
CA THR A 372 -2.91 -5.97 -10.25
C THR A 372 -4.38 -5.98 -9.86
N LEU A 373 -4.88 -4.92 -9.24
CA LEU A 373 -6.27 -4.85 -8.78
C LEU A 373 -7.17 -4.17 -9.80
N LYS A 374 -8.45 -4.54 -9.75
CA LYS A 374 -9.49 -3.90 -10.56
C LYS A 374 -10.15 -2.76 -9.78
N PRO A 375 -10.70 -1.75 -10.47
CA PRO A 375 -11.56 -0.75 -9.83
C PRO A 375 -12.72 -1.38 -9.06
N PRO A 376 -13.09 -0.86 -7.88
CA PRO A 376 -12.56 0.32 -7.20
C PRO A 376 -11.38 0.06 -6.23
N ALA A 377 -10.90 -1.18 -6.11
CA ALA A 377 -9.93 -1.56 -5.08
C ALA A 377 -8.52 -1.01 -5.33
N ASP A 378 -8.14 -0.83 -6.59
CA ASP A 378 -6.87 -0.23 -7.00
C ASP A 378 -6.71 1.21 -6.49
N ASP A 379 -7.77 1.99 -6.47
CA ASP A 379 -7.80 3.35 -5.90
C ASP A 379 -7.73 3.30 -4.36
N LEU A 380 -8.64 2.54 -3.73
CA LEU A 380 -8.79 2.52 -2.26
C LEU A 380 -7.54 2.00 -1.54
N THR A 381 -6.86 1.00 -2.11
CA THR A 381 -5.67 0.40 -1.51
C THR A 381 -4.45 1.33 -1.52
N THR A 382 -4.41 2.33 -2.40
CA THR A 382 -3.22 3.20 -2.57
C THR A 382 -3.08 4.29 -1.51
N VAL A 383 -4.16 4.59 -0.78
CA VAL A 383 -4.21 5.67 0.21
C VAL A 383 -3.22 5.42 1.37
N VAL A 384 -3.14 4.17 1.85
CA VAL A 384 -2.27 3.79 2.96
C VAL A 384 -0.77 3.87 2.61
N PRO A 385 -0.29 3.30 1.47
CA PRO A 385 1.08 3.50 1.02
C PRO A 385 1.49 4.98 0.86
N VAL A 386 0.59 5.83 0.36
CA VAL A 386 0.84 7.28 0.23
C VAL A 386 1.01 7.92 1.61
N SER A 387 0.12 7.61 2.55
CA SER A 387 0.24 8.06 3.94
C SER A 387 1.58 7.63 4.56
N ALA A 388 1.97 6.37 4.40
CA ALA A 388 3.25 5.86 4.87
C ALA A 388 4.44 6.62 4.26
N ALA A 389 4.39 6.91 2.95
CA ALA A 389 5.43 7.67 2.26
C ALA A 389 5.60 9.08 2.84
N MET A 390 4.48 9.75 3.19
CA MET A 390 4.48 11.08 3.79
C MET A 390 4.97 11.08 5.24
N MET A 391 4.65 10.04 6.01
CA MET A 391 4.96 9.95 7.44
C MET A 391 6.36 9.38 7.75
N THR A 392 6.96 8.65 6.82
CA THR A 392 8.29 8.03 6.97
C THR A 392 9.42 9.04 7.24
N PRO A 393 9.52 10.19 6.51
CA PRO A 393 10.63 11.13 6.69
C PRO A 393 10.58 11.90 8.01
N VAL A 394 9.42 11.99 8.67
CA VAL A 394 9.19 12.84 9.85
C VAL A 394 10.19 12.55 11.00
N PRO A 395 10.29 11.32 11.54
CA PRO A 395 11.22 11.04 12.64
C PRO A 395 12.69 11.21 12.21
N LEU A 396 13.02 10.89 10.96
CA LEU A 396 14.39 11.00 10.44
C LEU A 396 14.81 12.47 10.29
N ALA A 397 13.89 13.33 9.84
CA ALA A 397 14.10 14.76 9.76
C ALA A 397 14.31 15.38 11.15
N ILE A 398 13.51 14.98 12.14
CA ILE A 398 13.68 15.41 13.53
C ILE A 398 15.07 15.01 14.05
N LEU A 399 15.48 13.75 13.87
CA LEU A 399 16.81 13.28 14.27
C LEU A 399 17.93 14.05 13.56
N PHE A 400 17.75 14.36 12.28
CA PHE A 400 18.72 15.15 11.52
C PHE A 400 18.83 16.59 12.03
N ILE A 401 17.70 17.25 12.34
CA ILE A 401 17.68 18.60 12.93
C ILE A 401 18.37 18.60 14.30
N ILE A 402 18.06 17.64 15.17
CA ILE A 402 18.73 17.50 16.48
C ILE A 402 20.24 17.37 16.30
N LYS A 403 20.68 16.53 15.36
CA LYS A 403 22.10 16.37 15.02
C LYS A 403 22.75 17.67 14.54
N LEU A 404 22.06 18.45 13.69
CA LEU A 404 22.56 19.75 13.23
C LEU A 404 22.72 20.74 14.39
N ILE A 405 21.75 20.79 15.31
CA ILE A 405 21.81 21.63 16.51
C ILE A 405 22.99 21.23 17.38
N TYR A 406 23.21 19.93 17.60
CA TYR A 406 24.33 19.44 18.41
C TYR A 406 25.69 19.79 17.77
N LYS A 407 25.84 19.57 16.46
CA LYS A 407 27.05 19.95 15.71
C LYS A 407 27.31 21.46 15.76
N TYR A 408 26.27 22.27 15.68
CA TYR A 408 26.38 23.73 15.79
C TYR A 408 26.85 24.15 17.19
N LYS A 409 26.25 23.60 18.26
CA LYS A 409 26.67 23.86 19.64
C LYS A 409 28.13 23.46 19.86
N GLN A 410 28.54 22.28 19.39
CA GLN A 410 29.91 21.80 19.54
C GLN A 410 30.93 22.70 18.81
N LYS A 411 30.60 23.16 17.59
CA LYS A 411 31.43 24.13 16.87
C LYS A 411 31.52 25.48 17.58
N LYS A 412 30.42 25.96 18.17
CA LYS A 412 30.38 27.21 18.94
C LYS A 412 31.28 27.10 20.18
N THR A 413 31.14 26.03 20.97
CA THR A 413 31.99 25.78 22.14
C THR A 413 33.45 25.66 21.75
N ALA A 414 33.79 24.92 20.70
CA ALA A 414 35.18 24.79 20.22
C ALA A 414 35.77 26.15 19.80
N LYS A 415 34.97 27.03 19.18
CA LYS A 415 35.38 28.38 18.79
C LYS A 415 35.60 29.28 20.00
N GLU A 416 34.74 29.21 21.00
CA GLU A 416 34.89 29.93 22.28
C GLU A 416 36.15 29.46 23.04
N THR A 417 36.40 28.15 23.10
CA THR A 417 37.62 27.59 23.70
C THR A 417 38.89 28.07 22.98
N LEU A 418 38.90 28.07 21.65
CA LEU A 418 40.03 28.56 20.85
C LEU A 418 40.30 30.06 21.07
N GLN A 419 39.26 30.88 21.25
CA GLN A 419 39.40 32.31 21.52
C GLN A 419 39.85 32.61 22.96
N SER A 420 39.52 31.74 23.91
CA SER A 420 39.98 31.84 25.30
C SER A 420 41.38 31.26 25.54
N ALA A 421 41.94 30.51 24.59
CA ALA A 421 43.28 29.96 24.70
C ALA A 421 44.34 31.08 24.63
N PRO A 422 45.33 31.13 25.55
CA PRO A 422 46.37 32.15 25.51
C PRO A 422 47.13 32.08 24.18
N SER A 423 47.40 33.24 23.57
CA SER A 423 48.14 33.32 22.31
C SER A 423 49.54 32.69 22.46
N LEU A 424 50.03 32.06 21.38
CA LEU A 424 51.37 31.46 21.33
C LEU A 424 52.48 32.45 21.78
N GLU A 425 52.31 33.75 21.51
CA GLU A 425 53.19 34.82 22.01
C GLU A 425 53.19 34.95 23.53
N LYS A 426 52.04 34.83 24.21
CA LYS A 426 51.94 34.88 25.68
C LYS A 426 52.52 33.64 26.35
N LEU A 427 52.40 32.49 25.69
CA LEU A 427 53.03 31.24 26.15
C LEU A 427 54.55 31.30 26.01
N GLN A 428 55.09 31.84 24.90
CA GLN A 428 56.55 32.01 24.74
C GLN A 428 57.15 33.06 25.68
N GLN A 429 56.42 34.14 25.99
CA GLN A 429 56.84 35.11 27.01
C GLN A 429 56.88 34.51 28.42
N THR A 430 55.98 33.59 28.76
CA THR A 430 55.98 32.94 30.08
C THR A 430 57.06 31.86 30.21
N THR A 431 57.44 31.16 29.13
CA THR A 431 58.58 30.23 29.15
C THR A 431 59.93 30.95 29.26
N ASN A 432 60.12 32.07 28.56
CA ASN A 432 61.39 32.82 28.60
C ASN A 432 61.66 33.50 29.97
N VAL A 433 60.62 33.78 30.75
CA VAL A 433 60.76 34.33 32.11
C VAL A 433 61.15 33.24 33.13
N SER A 434 60.96 31.96 32.81
CA SER A 434 61.29 30.83 33.69
C SER A 434 62.70 30.24 33.52
N THR A 435 63.49 30.75 32.58
CA THR A 435 64.84 30.24 32.23
C THR A 435 66.00 31.16 32.65
N HIS A 436 65.77 32.12 33.55
CA HIS A 436 66.81 33.00 34.09
C HIS A 436 67.11 32.76 35.57
#